data_AF-A0A2S9F5L1-F1
#
_entry.id   AF-A0A2S9F5L1-F1
#
_cell.length_a   1.000
_cell.length_b   1.000
_cell.length_c   1.000
_cell.angle_alpha   90.00
_cell.angle_beta   90.00
_cell.angle_gamma   90.00
#
_symmetry.space_group_name_H-M   'P 1'
#
loop_
_entity.id
_entity.type
_entity.pdbx_description
1 polymer ?
#
loop_
_entity_poly.entity_id
_entity_poly.type
_entity_poly.pdbx_seq_one_letter_code
_entity_poly.pdbx_strand_id
1 'polypeptide(L)'
;MTARQRVGLRTAATVASALLVASSVLAGPAQAAPANIAGKIVFLDPGHQASMDGLSRQVPTGRGGTKDCQASGTSTEDGYAEHTFAWDTTLRVRQALTALGVRTAMSRGDDTGPGPCVDERAALANAVTPNAVVSI
;
A
#
# COMPACT_ATOMS: atom_id res chain seq x y z
N MET A 1 35.52 27.05 89.99
CA MET A 1 35.44 26.04 88.91
C MET A 1 35.96 26.68 87.63
N THR A 2 37.00 26.08 87.06
CA THR A 2 37.88 26.61 86.02
C THR A 2 37.39 26.31 84.60
N ALA A 3 37.58 27.30 83.74
CA ALA A 3 37.66 27.33 82.27
C ALA A 3 37.68 26.01 81.46
N ARG A 4 37.07 26.03 80.26
CA ARG A 4 37.76 26.13 78.93
C ARG A 4 36.81 25.80 77.75
N GLN A 5 36.98 26.55 76.66
CA GLN A 5 36.45 26.27 75.32
C GLN A 5 36.93 24.92 74.75
N ARG A 6 36.17 24.32 73.82
CA ARG A 6 36.51 24.25 72.36
C ARG A 6 35.57 23.32 71.55
N VAL A 7 35.12 23.87 70.41
CA VAL A 7 35.09 23.31 69.04
C VAL A 7 34.37 21.98 68.76
N GLY A 8 33.25 22.10 68.00
CA GLY A 8 33.12 21.55 66.65
C GLY A 8 32.51 20.15 66.48
N LEU A 9 31.44 20.05 65.67
CA LEU A 9 31.43 19.19 64.48
C LEU A 9 30.23 19.54 63.56
N ARG A 10 30.49 19.65 62.26
CA ARG A 10 29.51 19.83 61.19
C ARG A 10 28.97 18.47 60.73
N THR A 11 27.85 18.51 59.98
CA THR A 11 27.31 17.48 59.05
C THR A 11 26.64 16.28 59.72
N ALA A 12 25.60 15.63 59.18
CA ALA A 12 24.81 15.71 57.97
C ALA A 12 23.55 14.86 58.21
N ALA A 13 22.45 15.11 57.48
CA ALA A 13 21.59 14.06 56.90
C ALA A 13 20.34 14.68 56.28
N THR A 14 20.40 15.01 54.99
CA THR A 14 19.20 15.15 54.15
C THR A 14 19.47 14.49 52.81
N VAL A 15 19.33 13.17 52.69
CA VAL A 15 19.10 12.54 51.38
C VAL A 15 18.28 11.26 51.58
N ALA A 16 16.95 11.38 51.61
CA ALA A 16 16.04 10.23 51.58
C ALA A 16 14.79 10.56 50.77
N SER A 17 14.94 11.00 49.51
CA SER A 17 13.78 11.29 48.65
C SER A 17 14.05 11.18 47.13
N ALA A 18 15.00 10.35 46.69
CA ALA A 18 15.42 10.35 45.27
C ALA A 18 15.29 9.01 44.53
N LEU A 19 14.46 8.05 45.00
CA LEU A 19 14.42 6.71 44.40
C LEU A 19 13.08 6.26 43.78
N LEU A 20 12.06 7.13 43.69
CA LEU A 20 10.73 6.73 43.19
C LEU A 20 10.25 7.43 41.89
N VAL A 21 11.08 8.26 41.24
CA VAL A 21 10.65 9.05 40.04
C VAL A 21 11.37 8.62 38.74
N ALA A 22 12.16 7.54 38.75
CA ALA A 22 13.01 7.20 37.60
C ALA A 22 12.41 6.20 36.59
N SER A 23 11.23 5.61 36.84
CA SER A 23 10.76 4.46 36.04
C SER A 23 9.71 4.77 34.96
N SER A 24 9.26 6.02 34.82
CA SER A 24 8.17 6.38 33.91
C SER A 24 8.60 6.99 32.57
N VAL A 25 9.91 7.14 32.31
CA VAL A 25 10.45 7.82 31.11
C VAL A 25 10.96 6.90 29.99
N LEU A 26 10.78 5.57 30.10
CA LEU A 26 11.28 4.61 29.10
C LEU A 26 10.22 3.99 28.18
N ALA A 27 8.93 4.32 28.35
CA ALA A 27 7.92 3.91 27.39
C ALA A 27 7.90 4.89 26.20
N GLY A 28 8.88 4.73 25.30
CA GLY A 28 8.77 5.30 23.95
C GLY A 28 7.49 4.78 23.27
N PRO A 29 6.96 5.49 22.25
CA PRO A 29 5.80 4.99 21.53
C PRO A 29 6.11 3.57 21.05
N ALA A 30 5.27 2.60 21.41
CA ALA A 30 5.37 1.27 20.87
C ALA A 30 5.23 1.41 19.36
N GLN A 31 6.33 1.28 18.63
CA GLN A 31 6.31 1.24 17.18
C GLN A 31 5.45 0.03 16.82
N ALA A 32 4.23 0.28 16.34
CA ALA A 32 3.40 -0.78 15.81
C ALA A 32 4.25 -1.53 14.79
N ALA A 33 4.36 -2.86 14.94
CA ALA A 33 5.00 -3.67 13.92
C ALA A 33 4.40 -3.27 12.56
N PRO A 34 5.22 -3.05 11.52
CA PRO A 34 4.69 -2.70 10.20
C PRO A 34 3.55 -3.65 9.88
N ALA A 35 2.40 -3.11 9.47
CA ALA A 35 1.26 -3.93 9.11
C ALA A 35 1.74 -4.94 8.05
N ASN A 36 1.78 -6.22 8.42
CA ASN A 36 2.30 -7.25 7.53
C ASN A 36 1.25 -7.51 6.45
N ILE A 37 1.58 -7.13 5.22
CA ILE A 37 0.72 -7.32 4.04
C ILE A 37 1.02 -8.61 3.29
N ALA A 38 2.04 -9.38 3.71
CA ALA A 38 2.35 -10.66 3.10
C ALA A 38 1.14 -11.60 3.14
N GLY A 39 0.93 -12.34 2.05
CA GLY A 39 -0.21 -13.25 1.87
C GLY A 39 -1.50 -12.57 1.43
N LYS A 40 -1.60 -11.23 1.50
CA LYS A 40 -2.73 -10.50 0.89
C LYS A 40 -2.72 -10.67 -0.63
N ILE A 41 -3.90 -10.54 -1.23
CA ILE A 41 -4.11 -10.64 -2.67
C ILE A 41 -4.43 -9.24 -3.21
N VAL A 42 -3.73 -8.79 -4.24
CA VAL A 42 -4.04 -7.56 -4.98
C VAL A 42 -4.28 -7.91 -6.44
N PHE A 43 -5.45 -7.55 -6.96
CA PHE A 43 -5.73 -7.63 -8.38
C PHE A 43 -5.33 -6.33 -9.06
N LEU A 44 -4.54 -6.42 -10.12
CA LEU A 44 -3.99 -5.28 -10.86
C LEU A 44 -4.57 -5.27 -12.28
N ASP A 45 -5.25 -4.19 -12.64
CA ASP A 45 -5.86 -4.03 -13.96
C ASP A 45 -5.11 -2.97 -14.77
N PRO A 46 -4.11 -3.35 -15.59
CA PRO A 46 -3.54 -2.42 -16.56
C PRO A 46 -4.58 -2.14 -17.64
N GLY A 47 -5.05 -0.91 -17.69
CA GLY A 47 -6.10 -0.44 -18.58
C GLY A 47 -5.83 -0.73 -20.05
N HIS A 48 -6.91 -0.63 -20.83
CA HIS A 48 -6.89 -0.73 -22.30
C HIS A 48 -6.31 -2.04 -22.85
N GLN A 49 -6.16 -2.10 -24.17
CA GLN A 49 -5.65 -3.22 -24.94
C GLN A 49 -4.97 -2.67 -26.19
N ALA A 50 -4.03 -3.43 -26.77
CA ALA A 50 -3.30 -3.00 -27.96
C ALA A 50 -4.12 -3.16 -29.25
N SER A 51 -5.01 -4.18 -29.31
CA SER A 51 -5.87 -4.40 -30.48
C SER A 51 -7.10 -3.48 -30.47
N MET A 52 -7.45 -2.92 -31.63
CA MET A 52 -8.68 -2.14 -31.83
C MET A 52 -9.92 -2.99 -32.14
N ASP A 53 -9.78 -4.32 -32.11
CA ASP A 53 -10.89 -5.23 -32.42
C ASP A 53 -11.85 -5.34 -31.23
N GLY A 54 -13.15 -5.34 -31.53
CA GLY A 54 -14.20 -5.67 -30.57
C GLY A 54 -14.55 -4.60 -29.53
N LEU A 55 -14.00 -3.39 -29.65
CA LEU A 55 -14.17 -2.32 -28.65
C LEU A 55 -15.64 -1.93 -28.40
N SER A 56 -16.46 -1.83 -29.44
CA SER A 56 -17.82 -1.26 -29.35
C SER A 56 -18.93 -2.25 -29.00
N ARG A 57 -18.60 -3.53 -28.72
CA ARG A 57 -19.61 -4.49 -28.22
C ARG A 57 -20.17 -3.97 -26.90
N GLN A 58 -21.49 -3.83 -26.79
CA GLN A 58 -22.10 -3.31 -25.56
C GLN A 58 -22.01 -4.31 -24.41
N VAL A 59 -21.60 -3.82 -23.23
CA VAL A 59 -21.50 -4.56 -21.97
C VAL A 59 -22.22 -3.82 -20.84
N PRO A 60 -22.78 -4.52 -19.84
CA PRO A 60 -23.53 -3.89 -18.76
C PRO A 60 -22.65 -3.01 -17.87
N THR A 61 -23.17 -1.87 -17.43
CA THR A 61 -22.47 -0.94 -16.51
C THR A 61 -22.58 -1.33 -15.04
N GLY A 62 -23.38 -2.35 -14.73
CA GLY A 62 -23.78 -2.69 -13.35
C GLY A 62 -24.77 -1.71 -12.71
N ARG A 63 -25.23 -0.69 -13.46
CA ARG A 63 -26.14 0.37 -12.98
C ARG A 63 -27.33 0.60 -13.94
N GLY A 64 -27.80 -0.45 -14.59
CA GLY A 64 -28.99 -0.42 -15.44
C GLY A 64 -28.79 0.09 -16.87
N GLY A 65 -27.55 0.36 -17.28
CA GLY A 65 -27.21 0.75 -18.65
C GLY A 65 -26.18 -0.19 -19.29
N THR A 66 -25.79 0.12 -20.52
CA THR A 66 -24.66 -0.51 -21.22
C THR A 66 -23.65 0.55 -21.66
N LYS A 67 -22.44 0.10 -21.98
CA LYS A 67 -21.37 0.90 -22.57
C LYS A 67 -20.52 0.02 -23.48
N ASP A 68 -19.64 0.65 -24.26
CA ASP A 68 -18.63 -0.06 -25.05
C ASP A 68 -17.78 -0.99 -24.17
N CYS A 69 -17.51 -2.19 -24.69
CA CYS A 69 -16.69 -3.23 -24.10
C CYS A 69 -15.34 -2.68 -23.66
N GLN A 70 -14.70 -1.89 -24.52
CA GLN A 70 -13.43 -1.23 -24.25
C GLN A 70 -13.30 0.09 -25.03
N ALA A 71 -12.32 0.87 -24.64
CA ALA A 71 -11.82 2.00 -25.43
C ALA A 71 -10.34 1.78 -25.77
N SER A 72 -9.86 2.41 -26.85
CA SER A 72 -8.43 2.37 -27.24
C SER A 72 -7.50 2.90 -26.15
N GLY A 73 -7.97 3.87 -25.37
CA GLY A 73 -7.12 4.72 -24.55
C GLY A 73 -6.59 5.91 -25.35
N THR A 74 -5.79 6.74 -24.68
CA THR A 74 -5.10 7.90 -25.24
C THR A 74 -3.64 7.57 -25.59
N SER A 75 -2.91 8.56 -26.09
CA SER A 75 -1.46 8.54 -26.17
C SER A 75 -0.88 9.88 -25.74
N THR A 76 0.41 9.93 -25.46
CA THR A 76 1.17 11.18 -25.44
C THR A 76 1.22 11.79 -26.85
N GLU A 77 1.65 13.06 -26.93
CA GLU A 77 1.80 13.80 -28.20
C GLU A 77 2.81 13.16 -29.16
N ASP A 78 3.82 12.46 -28.63
CA ASP A 78 4.83 11.73 -29.39
C ASP A 78 4.48 10.23 -29.61
N GLY A 79 3.27 9.81 -29.22
CA GLY A 79 2.70 8.51 -29.56
C GLY A 79 2.95 7.39 -28.56
N TYR A 80 3.37 7.67 -27.33
CA TYR A 80 3.43 6.66 -26.28
C TYR A 80 2.01 6.32 -25.81
N ALA A 81 1.56 5.10 -26.11
CA ALA A 81 0.20 4.67 -25.88
C ALA A 81 -0.11 4.43 -24.39
N GLU A 82 -1.33 4.80 -23.97
CA GLU A 82 -1.82 4.59 -22.61
C GLU A 82 -1.79 3.11 -22.20
N HIS A 83 -2.14 2.19 -23.11
CA HIS A 83 -2.12 0.76 -22.80
C HIS A 83 -0.71 0.26 -22.47
N THR A 84 0.32 0.78 -23.16
CA THR A 84 1.73 0.44 -22.88
C THR A 84 2.20 1.06 -21.58
N PHE A 85 1.83 2.30 -21.31
CA PHE A 85 2.10 2.95 -20.02
C PHE A 85 1.50 2.17 -18.84
N ALA A 86 0.21 1.83 -18.93
CA ALA A 86 -0.50 1.10 -17.90
C ALA A 86 0.12 -0.28 -17.68
N TRP A 87 0.48 -0.97 -18.77
CA TRP A 87 1.17 -2.26 -18.72
C TRP A 87 2.49 -2.18 -17.96
N ASP A 88 3.41 -1.33 -18.39
CA ASP A 88 4.76 -1.22 -17.82
C ASP A 88 4.72 -0.78 -16.35
N THR A 89 3.87 0.20 -16.04
CA THR A 89 3.66 0.67 -14.66
C THR A 89 3.13 -0.44 -13.79
N THR A 90 2.15 -1.21 -14.27
CA THR A 90 1.55 -2.31 -13.51
C THR A 90 2.55 -3.44 -13.27
N LEU A 91 3.43 -3.76 -14.23
CA LEU A 91 4.48 -4.76 -14.02
C LEU A 91 5.46 -4.35 -12.90
N ARG A 92 5.78 -3.06 -12.79
CA ARG A 92 6.62 -2.51 -11.71
C ARG A 92 5.90 -2.58 -10.36
N VAL A 93 4.61 -2.22 -10.32
CA VAL A 93 3.77 -2.36 -9.12
C VAL A 93 3.69 -3.82 -8.68
N ARG A 94 3.46 -4.74 -9.62
CA ARG A 94 3.43 -6.19 -9.38
C ARG A 94 4.75 -6.65 -8.75
N GLN A 95 5.88 -6.28 -9.33
CA GLN A 95 7.21 -6.65 -8.81
C GLN A 95 7.41 -6.16 -7.37
N ALA A 96 7.07 -4.90 -7.08
CA ALA A 96 7.19 -4.34 -5.75
C ALA A 96 6.28 -5.05 -4.74
N LEU A 97 5.03 -5.34 -5.10
CA LEU A 97 4.09 -6.07 -4.25
C LEU A 97 4.57 -7.51 -3.98
N THR A 98 5.07 -8.20 -4.99
CA THR A 98 5.63 -9.55 -4.83
C THR A 98 6.84 -9.56 -3.90
N ALA A 99 7.71 -8.55 -3.96
CA ALA A 99 8.83 -8.41 -3.01
C ALA A 99 8.36 -8.23 -1.54
N LEU A 100 7.14 -7.73 -1.33
CA LEU A 100 6.50 -7.61 -0.02
C LEU A 100 5.70 -8.86 0.39
N GLY A 101 5.76 -9.94 -0.41
CA GLY A 101 5.02 -11.18 -0.16
C GLY A 101 3.53 -11.12 -0.49
N VAL A 102 3.09 -10.08 -1.22
CA VAL A 102 1.71 -9.96 -1.71
C VAL A 102 1.53 -10.85 -2.94
N ARG A 103 0.42 -11.58 -2.98
CA ARG A 103 -0.02 -12.36 -4.13
C ARG A 103 -0.70 -11.43 -5.12
N THR A 104 -0.36 -11.54 -6.40
CA THR A 104 -0.92 -10.66 -7.44
C THR A 104 -1.57 -11.47 -8.55
N ALA A 105 -2.64 -10.91 -9.11
CA ALA A 105 -3.29 -11.37 -10.34
C ALA A 105 -3.50 -10.15 -11.25
N MET A 106 -3.53 -10.36 -12.57
CA MET A 106 -3.69 -9.29 -13.54
C MET A 106 -4.87 -9.52 -14.47
N SER A 107 -5.49 -8.44 -14.93
CA SER A 107 -6.63 -8.50 -15.86
C SER A 107 -6.26 -8.92 -17.28
N ARG A 108 -5.00 -8.72 -17.69
CA ARG A 108 -4.45 -9.18 -18.98
C ARG A 108 -3.01 -9.66 -18.84
N GLY A 109 -2.58 -10.47 -19.81
CA GLY A 109 -1.27 -11.16 -19.79
C GLY A 109 -0.20 -10.57 -20.71
N ASP A 110 -0.56 -9.64 -21.60
CA ASP A 110 0.35 -9.00 -22.55
C ASP A 110 -0.13 -7.59 -22.95
N ASP A 111 0.66 -6.91 -23.78
CA ASP A 111 0.40 -5.59 -24.35
C ASP A 111 0.40 -5.59 -25.89
N THR A 112 -0.04 -6.68 -26.50
CA THR A 112 0.06 -6.88 -27.97
C THR A 112 -1.26 -7.28 -28.62
N GLY A 113 -2.17 -7.90 -27.86
CA GLY A 113 -3.41 -8.46 -28.37
C GLY A 113 -4.68 -7.77 -27.88
N PRO A 114 -5.85 -8.39 -28.15
CA PRO A 114 -7.10 -8.03 -27.50
C PRO A 114 -7.04 -8.34 -26.01
N GLY A 115 -7.73 -7.53 -25.20
CA GLY A 115 -7.90 -7.75 -23.77
C GLY A 115 -9.36 -8.05 -23.42
N PRO A 116 -9.65 -8.43 -22.16
CA PRO A 116 -11.03 -8.59 -21.71
C PRO A 116 -11.77 -7.26 -21.69
N CYS A 117 -13.10 -7.32 -21.88
CA CYS A 117 -13.97 -6.16 -21.73
C CYS A 117 -14.01 -5.66 -20.28
N VAL A 118 -14.45 -4.42 -20.05
CA VAL A 118 -14.46 -3.80 -18.71
C VAL A 118 -15.31 -4.57 -17.68
N ASP A 119 -16.38 -5.23 -18.09
CA ASP A 119 -17.19 -6.10 -17.24
C ASP A 119 -16.48 -7.42 -16.91
N GLU A 120 -15.81 -8.02 -17.89
CA GLU A 120 -14.99 -9.22 -17.72
C GLU A 120 -13.79 -8.96 -16.78
N ARG A 121 -13.15 -7.79 -16.88
CA ARG A 121 -12.07 -7.37 -15.95
C ARG A 121 -12.56 -7.32 -14.51
N ALA A 122 -13.74 -6.74 -14.28
CA ALA A 122 -14.37 -6.73 -12.97
C ALA A 122 -14.73 -8.13 -12.49
N ALA A 123 -15.22 -9.00 -13.38
CA ALA A 123 -15.53 -10.40 -13.06
C ALA A 123 -14.26 -11.20 -12.67
N LEU A 124 -13.15 -11.02 -13.40
CA LEU A 124 -11.85 -11.61 -13.08
C LEU A 124 -11.34 -11.16 -11.70
N ALA A 125 -11.47 -9.86 -11.41
CA ALA A 125 -11.11 -9.33 -10.10
C ALA A 125 -11.95 -9.97 -8.99
N ASN A 126 -13.27 -10.04 -9.16
CA ASN A 126 -14.17 -10.62 -8.17
C ASN A 126 -13.89 -12.12 -7.93
N ALA A 127 -13.50 -12.87 -8.97
CA ALA A 127 -13.24 -14.30 -8.90
C ALA A 127 -12.05 -14.67 -8.00
N VAL A 128 -11.08 -13.77 -7.84
CA VAL A 128 -9.88 -14.01 -7.01
C VAL A 128 -10.01 -13.49 -5.57
N THR A 129 -11.19 -12.99 -5.19
CA THR A 129 -11.52 -12.45 -3.86
C THR A 129 -10.40 -11.60 -3.24
N PRO A 130 -9.91 -10.56 -3.95
CA PRO A 130 -8.73 -9.84 -3.56
C PRO A 130 -8.97 -8.97 -2.33
N ASN A 131 -7.90 -8.66 -1.61
CA ASN A 131 -7.94 -7.67 -0.52
C ASN A 131 -7.99 -6.23 -1.05
N ALA A 132 -7.47 -5.99 -2.25
CA ALA A 132 -7.58 -4.71 -2.95
C ALA A 132 -7.56 -4.92 -4.48
N VAL A 133 -8.21 -4.00 -5.19
CA VAL A 133 -8.19 -3.93 -6.66
C VAL A 133 -7.67 -2.55 -7.04
N VAL A 134 -6.71 -2.51 -7.97
CA VAL A 134 -6.16 -1.26 -8.50
C VAL A 134 -6.22 -1.34 -10.03
N SER A 135 -7.00 -0.43 -10.63
CA SER A 135 -6.94 -0.18 -12.08
C SER A 135 -5.95 0.95 -12.31
N ILE A 136 -5.04 0.74 -13.26
CA ILE A 136 -3.98 1.67 -13.65
C ILE A 136 -4.21 2.07 -15.10
#